data_AF-A0A918CVH8-F1
#
_entry.id   AF-A0A918CVH8-F1
#
_cell.length_a   1.000
_cell.length_b   1.000
_cell.length_c   1.000
_cell.angle_alpha   90.00
_cell.angle_beta   90.00
_cell.angle_gamma   90.00
#
_symmetry.space_group_name_H-M   'P 1'
#
loop_
_entity.id
_entity.type
_entity.pdbx_description
1 polymer ?
#
loop_
_entity_poly.entity_id
_entity_poly.type
_entity_poly.pdbx_seq_one_letter_code
_entity_poly.pdbx_strand_id
1 'polypeptide(L)'
;MDRAEVGALVQSAVDGDAAAWKALVEGLSPLVWSVVRAHRLSDADGHEVYQTVWFRFAQHLGRIREPDKAGSWLASTARNECLKVIRGLTRLLPTDDPQVLDRISEDRTPEQSLIDAEDQADEARRIRMLWQEFEELGDRCRQLLRVLMASPPPSYVEVSAALGIAVGSIGPLRQRCLRRLRARLDARGAV
;
A
#
# COMPACT_ATOMS: atom_id res chain seq x y z
N MET A 1 15.57 -0.93 -6.39
CA MET A 1 14.59 -0.87 -7.48
C MET A 1 13.45 -0.01 -6.98
N ASP A 2 13.04 1.00 -7.73
CA ASP A 2 11.87 1.79 -7.35
C ASP A 2 10.57 1.11 -7.79
N ARG A 3 9.43 1.56 -7.26
CA ARG A 3 8.12 0.92 -7.45
C ARG A 3 7.64 0.98 -8.92
N ALA A 4 7.96 2.05 -9.64
CA ALA A 4 7.56 2.22 -11.03
C ALA A 4 8.37 1.30 -11.95
N GLU A 5 9.67 1.20 -11.68
CA GLU A 5 10.58 0.25 -12.34
C GLU A 5 10.11 -1.19 -12.15
N VAL A 6 9.76 -1.60 -10.92
CA VAL A 6 9.18 -2.93 -10.63
C VAL A 6 7.94 -3.18 -11.48
N GLY A 7 7.00 -2.23 -11.52
CA GLY A 7 5.77 -2.39 -12.30
C GLY A 7 6.01 -2.54 -13.80
N ALA A 8 6.92 -1.74 -14.37
CA ALA A 8 7.29 -1.83 -15.78
C ALA A 8 7.96 -3.16 -16.13
N LEU A 9 8.83 -3.66 -15.26
CA LEU A 9 9.48 -4.97 -15.43
C LEU A 9 8.48 -6.12 -15.31
N VAL A 10 7.52 -6.05 -14.37
CA VAL A 10 6.43 -7.04 -14.26
C VAL A 10 5.63 -7.09 -15.54
N GLN A 11 5.24 -5.93 -16.08
CA GLN A 11 4.47 -5.88 -17.32
C GLN A 11 5.25 -6.49 -18.51
N SER A 12 6.53 -6.12 -18.64
CA SER A 12 7.39 -6.66 -19.70
C SER A 12 7.59 -8.17 -19.56
N ALA A 13 7.73 -8.67 -18.32
CA ALA A 13 7.86 -10.10 -18.04
C ALA A 13 6.56 -10.87 -18.31
N VAL A 14 5.38 -10.27 -18.08
CA VAL A 14 4.08 -10.82 -18.50
C VAL A 14 4.02 -10.98 -20.02
N ASP A 15 4.61 -10.03 -20.76
CA ASP A 15 4.69 -10.05 -22.22
C ASP A 15 5.78 -11.02 -22.75
N GLY A 16 6.47 -11.75 -21.86
CA GLY A 16 7.44 -12.80 -22.19
C GLY A 16 8.89 -12.33 -22.24
N ASP A 17 9.21 -11.12 -21.79
CA ASP A 17 10.58 -10.62 -21.72
C ASP A 17 11.38 -11.33 -20.61
N ALA A 18 12.28 -12.24 -21.02
CA ALA A 18 13.16 -12.97 -20.12
C ALA A 18 14.19 -12.07 -19.42
N ALA A 19 14.63 -10.96 -20.03
CA ALA A 19 15.54 -10.01 -19.40
C ALA A 19 14.82 -9.24 -18.29
N ALA A 20 13.56 -8.85 -18.52
CA ALA A 20 12.73 -8.22 -17.49
C ALA A 20 12.48 -9.17 -16.31
N TRP A 21 12.17 -10.44 -16.58
CA TRP A 21 12.07 -11.46 -15.53
C TRP A 21 13.35 -11.60 -14.72
N LYS A 22 14.50 -11.69 -15.40
CA LYS A 22 15.81 -11.78 -14.74
C LYS A 22 16.07 -10.56 -13.85
N ALA A 23 15.80 -9.35 -14.33
CA ALA A 23 15.96 -8.13 -13.56
C ALA A 23 15.07 -8.10 -12.31
N LEU A 24 13.81 -8.57 -12.41
CA LEU A 24 12.92 -8.72 -11.24
C LEU A 24 13.52 -9.65 -10.20
N VAL A 25 13.98 -10.84 -10.62
CA VAL A 25 14.60 -11.82 -9.73
C VAL A 25 15.82 -11.21 -9.05
N GLU A 26 16.76 -10.67 -9.80
CA GLU A 26 17.99 -10.09 -9.24
C GLU A 26 17.70 -8.94 -8.27
N GLY A 27 16.75 -8.07 -8.60
CA GLY A 27 16.45 -6.90 -7.78
C GLY A 27 15.60 -7.16 -6.54
N LEU A 28 14.70 -8.14 -6.56
CA LEU A 28 13.78 -8.43 -5.46
C LEU A 28 14.20 -9.65 -4.62
N SER A 29 15.16 -10.45 -5.06
CA SER A 29 15.70 -11.56 -4.27
C SER A 29 16.25 -11.15 -2.90
N PRO A 30 16.96 -10.02 -2.74
CA PRO A 30 17.39 -9.57 -1.41
C PRO A 30 16.22 -9.35 -0.43
N LEU A 31 15.07 -8.86 -0.91
CA LEU A 31 13.86 -8.69 -0.11
C LEU A 31 13.31 -10.05 0.34
N VAL A 32 13.14 -10.99 -0.59
CA VAL A 32 12.64 -12.34 -0.27
C VAL A 32 13.55 -13.01 0.77
N TRP A 33 14.87 -12.95 0.56
CA TRP A 33 15.84 -13.50 1.51
C TRP A 33 15.85 -12.79 2.87
N SER A 34 15.54 -11.48 2.93
CA SER A 34 15.43 -10.77 4.20
C SER A 34 14.26 -11.31 5.04
N VAL A 35 13.12 -11.59 4.40
CA VAL A 35 11.93 -12.15 5.04
C VAL A 35 12.19 -13.59 5.49
N VAL A 36 12.79 -14.41 4.62
CA VAL A 36 13.14 -15.82 4.96
C VAL A 36 14.10 -15.86 6.15
N ARG A 37 15.15 -15.03 6.15
CA ARG A 37 16.12 -14.98 7.25
C ARG A 37 15.52 -14.51 8.57
N ALA A 38 14.54 -13.62 8.54
CA ALA A 38 13.82 -13.19 9.75
C ALA A 38 13.10 -14.34 10.47
N HIS A 39 12.74 -15.42 9.75
CA HIS A 39 12.04 -16.59 10.28
C HIS A 39 12.97 -17.72 10.73
N ARG A 40 14.31 -17.55 10.62
CA ARG A 40 15.34 -18.46 11.15
C ARG A 40 15.15 -19.94 10.78
N LEU A 41 14.70 -20.20 9.56
CA LEU A 41 14.59 -21.56 9.00
C LEU A 41 15.98 -22.19 8.81
N SER A 42 16.00 -23.51 8.64
CA SER A 42 17.21 -24.18 8.16
C SER A 42 17.58 -23.68 6.75
N ASP A 43 18.84 -23.85 6.34
CA ASP A 43 19.27 -23.44 5.00
C ASP A 43 18.48 -24.15 3.90
N ALA A 44 18.22 -25.45 4.06
CA ALA A 44 17.43 -26.23 3.11
C ALA A 44 15.98 -25.73 3.00
N ASP A 45 15.31 -25.56 4.15
CA ASP A 45 13.93 -25.04 4.20
C ASP A 45 13.85 -23.61 3.65
N GLY A 46 14.86 -22.78 3.93
CA GLY A 46 14.94 -21.42 3.44
C GLY A 46 15.04 -21.35 1.92
N HIS A 47 15.85 -22.22 1.31
CA HIS A 47 15.94 -22.34 -0.15
C HIS A 47 14.63 -22.86 -0.76
N GLU A 48 13.97 -23.83 -0.13
CA GLU A 48 12.67 -24.33 -0.59
C GLU A 48 11.59 -23.24 -0.57
N VAL A 49 11.53 -22.45 0.50
CA VAL A 49 10.64 -21.28 0.57
C VAL A 49 10.97 -20.28 -0.55
N TYR A 50 12.24 -19.92 -0.71
CA TYR A 50 12.66 -18.99 -1.76
C TYR A 50 12.23 -19.45 -3.15
N GLN A 51 12.48 -20.72 -3.48
CA GLN A 51 12.06 -21.32 -4.76
C GLN A 51 10.54 -21.31 -4.92
N THR A 52 9.81 -21.69 -3.88
CA THR A 52 8.35 -21.72 -3.87
C THR A 52 7.75 -20.33 -4.08
N VAL A 53 8.31 -19.31 -3.44
CA VAL A 53 7.87 -17.91 -3.60
C VAL A 53 8.03 -17.46 -5.05
N TRP A 54 9.20 -17.67 -5.65
CA TRP A 54 9.46 -17.30 -7.05
C TRP A 54 8.60 -18.09 -8.04
N PHE A 55 8.39 -19.38 -7.78
CA PHE A 55 7.50 -20.21 -8.57
C PHE A 55 6.05 -19.70 -8.52
N ARG A 56 5.54 -19.41 -7.33
CA ARG A 56 4.20 -18.83 -7.16
C ARG A 56 4.09 -17.47 -7.83
N PHE A 57 5.13 -16.64 -7.75
CA PHE A 57 5.18 -15.34 -8.40
C PHE A 57 5.06 -15.50 -9.92
N ALA A 58 5.84 -16.38 -10.54
CA ALA A 58 5.75 -16.68 -11.97
C ALA A 58 4.35 -17.16 -12.37
N GLN A 59 3.73 -18.05 -11.58
CA GLN A 59 2.38 -18.56 -11.85
C GLN A 59 1.28 -17.49 -11.81
N HIS A 60 1.48 -16.44 -11.02
CA HIS A 60 0.48 -15.40 -10.80
C HIS A 60 0.84 -14.07 -11.46
N LEU A 61 1.99 -13.99 -12.13
CA LEU A 61 2.56 -12.75 -12.65
C LEU A 61 1.54 -11.94 -13.48
N GLY A 62 0.86 -12.61 -14.41
CA GLY A 62 -0.18 -12.00 -15.26
C GLY A 62 -1.54 -11.72 -14.57
N ARG A 63 -1.68 -12.04 -13.28
CA ARG A 63 -2.90 -11.79 -12.48
C ARG A 63 -2.69 -10.71 -11.41
N ILE A 64 -1.48 -10.17 -11.29
CA ILE A 64 -1.17 -9.11 -10.32
C ILE A 64 -1.86 -7.82 -10.78
N ARG A 65 -2.79 -7.31 -9.96
CA ARG A 65 -3.58 -6.11 -10.27
C ARG A 65 -2.79 -4.81 -10.15
N GLU A 66 -1.84 -4.78 -9.22
CA GLU A 66 -0.95 -3.65 -8.95
C GLU A 66 0.50 -4.14 -9.17
N PRO A 67 0.99 -4.19 -10.43
CA PRO A 67 2.32 -4.71 -10.76
C PRO A 67 3.45 -4.02 -9.99
N ASP A 68 3.26 -2.75 -9.69
CA ASP A 68 4.15 -1.90 -8.94
C ASP A 68 4.25 -2.33 -7.46
N LYS A 69 3.25 -3.04 -6.90
CA LYS A 69 3.28 -3.66 -5.56
C LYS A 69 3.81 -5.10 -5.53
N ALA A 70 4.49 -5.57 -6.59
CA ALA A 70 5.02 -6.93 -6.63
C ALA A 70 6.00 -7.23 -5.48
N GLY A 71 6.76 -6.24 -5.00
CA GLY A 71 7.64 -6.38 -3.83
C GLY A 71 6.87 -6.77 -2.56
N SER A 72 5.81 -6.04 -2.22
CA SER A 72 4.93 -6.37 -1.09
C SER A 72 4.27 -7.72 -1.23
N TRP A 73 3.81 -8.07 -2.44
CA TRP A 73 3.25 -9.39 -2.71
C TRP A 73 4.26 -10.52 -2.44
N LEU A 74 5.51 -10.34 -2.90
CA LEU A 74 6.59 -11.31 -2.65
C LEU A 74 6.91 -11.42 -1.17
N ALA A 75 6.97 -10.28 -0.46
CA ALA A 75 7.24 -10.25 0.97
C ALA A 75 6.17 -11.00 1.77
N SER A 76 4.89 -10.73 1.53
CA SER A 76 3.78 -11.42 2.21
C SER A 76 3.70 -12.89 1.83
N THR A 77 3.99 -13.24 0.58
CA THR A 77 4.04 -14.64 0.13
C THR A 77 5.17 -15.39 0.82
N ALA A 78 6.37 -14.81 0.90
CA ALA A 78 7.51 -15.40 1.61
C ALA A 78 7.21 -15.62 3.10
N ARG A 79 6.61 -14.64 3.78
CA ARG A 79 6.14 -14.78 5.16
C ARG A 79 5.19 -15.95 5.31
N ASN A 80 4.18 -16.04 4.44
CA ASN A 80 3.18 -17.12 4.50
C ASN A 80 3.79 -18.51 4.28
N GLU A 81 4.75 -18.65 3.35
CA GLU A 81 5.45 -19.92 3.13
C GLU A 81 6.36 -20.27 4.32
N CYS A 82 7.10 -19.31 4.90
CA CYS A 82 7.87 -19.55 6.14
C CYS A 82 6.97 -20.06 7.28
N LEU A 83 5.82 -19.41 7.51
CA LEU A 83 4.88 -19.82 8.55
C LEU A 83 4.29 -21.22 8.30
N LYS A 84 4.08 -21.62 7.04
CA LYS A 84 3.63 -22.98 6.71
C LYS A 84 4.68 -24.03 7.07
N VAL A 85 5.94 -23.79 6.74
CA VAL A 85 7.05 -24.69 7.09
C VAL A 85 7.16 -24.83 8.62
N ILE A 86 7.16 -23.71 9.35
CA ILE A 86 7.24 -23.72 10.82
C ILE A 86 6.10 -24.55 11.42
N ARG A 87 4.84 -24.31 11.00
CA ARG A 87 3.68 -25.10 11.46
C ARG A 87 3.76 -26.59 11.07
N GLY A 88 4.42 -26.90 9.94
CA GLY A 88 4.69 -28.27 9.53
C GLY A 88 5.67 -28.96 10.48
N LEU A 89 6.79 -28.30 10.80
CA LEU A 89 7.81 -28.79 11.73
C LEU A 89 7.26 -28.98 13.14
N THR A 90 6.46 -28.03 13.66
CA THR A 90 5.86 -28.15 15.00
C THR A 90 4.97 -29.39 15.13
N ARG A 91 4.22 -29.75 14.08
CA ARG A 91 3.36 -30.96 14.10
C ARG A 91 4.15 -32.26 14.15
N LEU A 92 5.45 -32.24 13.82
CA LEU A 92 6.33 -33.40 13.82
C LEU A 92 7.14 -33.55 15.11
N LEU A 93 7.14 -32.54 15.99
CA LEU A 93 7.77 -32.61 17.31
C LEU A 93 6.71 -32.83 18.41
N PRO A 94 6.73 -33.97 19.13
CA PRO A 94 6.10 -34.05 20.43
C PRO A 94 6.84 -33.10 21.37
N THR A 95 6.22 -31.98 21.75
CA THR A 95 6.80 -31.02 22.69
C THR A 95 5.74 -30.61 23.72
N ASP A 96 6.14 -30.58 25.00
CA ASP A 96 5.31 -30.16 26.14
C ASP A 96 5.38 -28.64 26.38
N ASP A 97 6.10 -27.88 25.55
CA ASP A 97 6.31 -26.45 25.76
C ASP A 97 5.56 -25.58 24.72
N PRO A 98 4.35 -25.09 25.04
CA PRO A 98 3.55 -24.25 24.16
C PRO A 98 4.13 -22.85 23.92
N GLN A 99 5.23 -22.46 24.58
CA GLN A 99 5.75 -21.08 24.55
C GLN A 99 6.82 -20.82 23.48
N VAL A 100 7.23 -21.82 22.70
CA VAL A 100 8.29 -21.67 21.68
C VAL A 100 7.82 -20.85 20.46
N LEU A 101 6.52 -20.74 20.22
CA LEU A 101 5.95 -20.13 19.01
C LEU A 101 5.33 -18.73 19.20
N ASP A 102 5.18 -18.26 20.44
CA ASP A 102 4.37 -17.07 20.74
C ASP A 102 5.19 -15.86 21.20
N ARG A 103 6.50 -15.85 20.92
CA ARG A 103 7.25 -14.59 20.93
C ARG A 103 6.85 -13.78 19.70
N ILE A 104 5.72 -13.09 19.81
CA ILE A 104 5.42 -11.91 19.01
C ILE A 104 6.62 -10.99 19.20
N SER A 105 7.52 -10.96 18.22
CA SER A 105 8.57 -9.95 18.19
C SER A 105 7.87 -8.60 18.09
N GLU A 106 8.12 -7.71 19.05
CA GLU A 106 7.63 -6.33 19.00
C GLU A 106 8.31 -5.52 17.86
N ASP A 107 9.40 -6.06 17.30
CA ASP A 107 10.10 -5.46 16.17
C ASP A 107 9.33 -5.69 14.88
N ARG A 108 9.25 -4.64 14.06
CA ARG A 108 8.64 -4.73 12.72
C ARG A 108 9.42 -5.71 11.85
N THR A 109 8.71 -6.65 11.25
CA THR A 109 9.30 -7.55 10.25
C THR A 109 9.64 -6.79 8.95
N PRO A 110 10.55 -7.31 8.11
CA PRO A 110 10.88 -6.68 6.83
C PRO A 110 9.66 -6.47 5.91
N GLU A 111 8.74 -7.44 5.89
CA GLU A 111 7.49 -7.36 5.13
C GLU A 111 6.58 -6.24 5.67
N GLN A 112 6.38 -6.18 6.99
CA GLN A 112 5.56 -5.16 7.64
C GLN A 112 6.10 -3.74 7.34
N SER A 113 7.43 -3.58 7.42
CA SER A 113 8.09 -2.30 7.16
C SER A 113 7.92 -1.83 5.71
N LEU A 114 7.94 -2.76 4.75
CA LEU A 114 7.72 -2.44 3.34
C LEU A 114 6.28 -2.01 3.08
N ILE A 115 5.30 -2.77 3.58
CA ILE A 115 3.87 -2.47 3.40
C ILE A 115 3.53 -1.11 4.04
N ASP A 116 3.98 -0.87 5.26
CA ASP A 116 3.75 0.40 5.96
C ASP A 116 4.32 1.59 5.17
N ALA A 117 5.53 1.43 4.61
CA ALA A 117 6.18 2.48 3.82
C ALA A 117 5.43 2.75 2.50
N GLU A 118 4.93 1.70 1.84
CA GLU A 118 4.12 1.83 0.63
C GLU A 118 2.78 2.51 0.90
N ASP A 119 2.09 2.14 1.98
CA ASP A 119 0.82 2.75 2.38
C ASP A 119 0.99 4.23 2.73
N GLN A 120 2.07 4.59 3.44
CA GLN A 120 2.42 5.99 3.72
C GLN A 120 2.72 6.77 2.45
N ALA A 121 3.44 6.18 1.49
CA ALA A 121 3.75 6.82 0.22
C ALA A 121 2.49 7.04 -0.63
N ASP A 122 1.59 6.06 -0.67
CA ASP A 122 0.30 6.15 -1.36
C ASP A 122 -0.61 7.21 -0.73
N GLU A 123 -0.65 7.28 0.60
CA GLU A 123 -1.41 8.32 1.32
C GLU A 123 -0.84 9.71 1.06
N ALA A 124 0.48 9.88 1.14
CA ALA A 124 1.13 11.15 0.84
C ALA A 124 0.87 11.58 -0.62
N ARG A 125 0.80 10.63 -1.57
CA ARG A 125 0.45 10.92 -2.97
C ARG A 125 -1.00 11.39 -3.10
N ARG A 126 -1.95 10.69 -2.45
CA ARG A 126 -3.38 11.09 -2.43
C ARG A 126 -3.57 12.47 -1.83
N ILE A 127 -2.94 12.75 -0.69
CA ILE A 127 -2.99 14.06 -0.03
C ILE A 127 -2.44 15.16 -0.96
N ARG A 128 -1.28 14.95 -1.59
CA ARG A 128 -0.72 15.93 -2.54
C ARG A 128 -1.66 16.19 -3.71
N MET A 129 -2.23 15.14 -4.30
CA MET A 129 -3.17 15.27 -5.41
C MET A 129 -4.45 16.01 -5.00
N LEU A 130 -5.00 15.70 -3.82
CA LEU A 130 -6.14 16.40 -3.26
C LEU A 130 -5.87 17.90 -3.12
N TRP A 131 -4.73 18.28 -2.56
CA TRP A 131 -4.35 19.69 -2.39
C TRP A 131 -4.17 20.40 -3.72
N GLN A 132 -3.54 19.76 -4.71
CA GLN A 132 -3.41 20.34 -6.06
C GLN A 132 -4.79 20.63 -6.68
N GLU A 133 -5.72 19.68 -6.61
CA GLU A 133 -7.07 19.91 -7.16
C GLU A 133 -7.90 20.89 -6.33
N PHE A 134 -7.66 20.92 -5.02
CA PHE A 134 -8.27 21.90 -4.15
C PHE A 134 -7.86 23.33 -4.54
N GLU A 135 -6.59 23.56 -4.85
CA GLU A 135 -6.11 24.87 -5.31
C GLU A 135 -6.71 25.30 -6.66
N GLU A 136 -7.29 24.40 -7.45
CA GLU A 136 -7.91 24.71 -8.74
C GLU A 136 -9.46 24.88 -8.68
N LEU A 137 -10.06 24.79 -7.50
CA LEU A 137 -11.51 24.91 -7.30
C LEU A 137 -12.07 26.34 -7.47
N GLY A 138 -11.21 27.34 -7.49
CA GLY A 138 -11.56 28.76 -7.42
C GLY A 138 -11.83 29.24 -5.98
N ASP A 139 -11.57 30.53 -5.75
CA ASP A 139 -11.50 31.13 -4.40
C ASP A 139 -12.73 30.88 -3.55
N ARG A 140 -13.93 31.06 -4.11
CA ARG A 140 -15.19 30.91 -3.37
C ARG A 140 -15.38 29.51 -2.80
N CYS A 141 -15.02 28.47 -3.56
CA CYS A 141 -15.13 27.10 -3.08
C CYS A 141 -14.02 26.76 -2.08
N ARG A 142 -12.79 27.23 -2.31
CA ARG A 142 -11.67 27.01 -1.38
C ARG A 142 -11.94 27.65 -0.02
N GLN A 143 -12.39 28.90 0.02
CA GLN A 143 -12.71 29.60 1.26
C GLN A 143 -13.81 28.90 2.04
N LEU A 144 -14.92 28.55 1.37
CA LEU A 144 -16.02 27.83 2.02
C LEU A 144 -15.56 26.50 2.64
N LEU A 145 -14.86 25.67 1.86
CA LEU A 145 -14.44 24.35 2.33
C LEU A 145 -13.39 24.44 3.44
N ARG A 146 -12.44 25.40 3.38
CA ARG A 146 -11.46 25.63 4.45
C ARG A 146 -12.14 26.00 5.77
N VAL A 147 -13.08 26.95 5.75
CA VAL A 147 -13.80 27.35 6.97
C VAL A 147 -14.60 26.18 7.54
N LEU A 148 -15.31 25.42 6.69
CA LEU A 148 -16.08 24.26 7.13
C LEU A 148 -15.25 23.10 7.71
N MET A 149 -13.95 23.05 7.43
CA MET A 149 -13.03 22.02 7.92
C MET A 149 -12.23 22.45 9.14
N ALA A 150 -12.47 23.64 9.70
CA ALA A 150 -11.82 24.06 10.93
C ALA A 150 -12.15 23.10 12.10
N SER A 151 -11.21 22.99 13.04
CA SER A 151 -11.39 22.23 14.27
C SER A 151 -11.23 23.18 15.46
N PRO A 152 -12.26 23.40 16.29
CA PRO A 152 -13.59 22.80 16.23
C PRO A 152 -14.41 23.27 15.01
N PRO A 153 -15.41 22.47 14.55
CA PRO A 153 -16.23 22.83 13.40
C PRO A 153 -17.11 24.06 13.69
N PRO A 154 -17.11 25.08 12.83
CA PRO A 154 -17.92 26.28 13.06
C PRO A 154 -19.40 26.01 12.80
N SER A 155 -20.26 26.76 13.50
CA SER A 155 -21.68 26.85 13.19
C SER A 155 -21.92 27.51 11.84
N TYR A 156 -23.06 27.22 11.21
CA TYR A 156 -23.41 27.86 9.94
C TYR A 156 -23.61 29.38 10.06
N VAL A 157 -23.91 29.88 11.26
CA VAL A 157 -23.98 31.32 11.53
C VAL A 157 -22.58 31.94 11.46
N GLU A 158 -21.58 31.30 12.06
CA GLU A 158 -20.17 31.76 11.99
C GLU A 158 -19.64 31.69 10.55
N VAL A 159 -19.96 30.63 9.81
CA VAL A 159 -19.61 30.50 8.39
C VAL A 159 -20.26 31.62 7.56
N SER A 160 -21.54 31.90 7.81
CA SER A 160 -22.29 32.97 7.14
C SER A 160 -21.66 34.35 7.40
N ALA A 161 -21.33 34.64 8.66
CA ALA A 161 -20.68 35.89 9.05
C ALA A 161 -19.28 36.03 8.44
N ALA A 162 -18.48 34.96 8.44
CA ALA A 162 -17.12 34.97 7.90
C ALA A 162 -17.06 35.13 6.37
N LEU A 163 -18.03 34.57 5.64
CA LEU A 163 -18.01 34.51 4.18
C LEU A 163 -19.01 35.46 3.50
N GLY A 164 -19.86 36.15 4.26
CA GLY A 164 -20.85 37.08 3.73
C GLY A 164 -21.93 36.40 2.88
N ILE A 165 -22.26 35.13 3.16
CA ILE A 165 -23.28 34.36 2.42
C ILE A 165 -24.45 34.00 3.32
N ALA A 166 -25.66 33.87 2.76
CA ALA A 166 -26.84 33.49 3.54
C ALA A 166 -26.68 32.07 4.12
N VAL A 167 -27.09 31.87 5.38
CA VAL A 167 -27.05 30.56 6.07
C VAL A 167 -27.68 29.45 5.22
N GLY A 168 -28.85 29.68 4.63
CA GLY A 168 -29.54 28.71 3.76
C GLY A 168 -28.80 28.37 2.46
N SER A 169 -27.83 29.19 2.04
CA SER A 169 -27.03 28.96 0.83
C SER A 169 -25.80 28.07 1.06
N ILE A 170 -25.38 27.87 2.31
CA ILE A 170 -24.16 27.14 2.69
C ILE A 170 -24.24 25.69 2.23
N GLY A 171 -25.33 24.98 2.54
CA GLY A 171 -25.52 23.57 2.15
C GLY A 171 -25.44 23.35 0.64
N PRO A 172 -26.28 24.03 -0.17
CA PRO A 172 -26.22 23.93 -1.63
C PRO A 172 -24.85 24.32 -2.21
N LEU A 173 -24.18 25.34 -1.67
CA LEU A 173 -22.86 25.76 -2.14
C LEU A 173 -21.78 24.74 -1.79
N ARG A 174 -21.79 24.18 -0.57
CA ARG A 174 -20.92 23.07 -0.15
C ARG A 174 -21.05 21.89 -1.10
N GLN A 175 -22.28 21.46 -1.40
CA GLN A 175 -22.53 20.34 -2.30
C GLN A 175 -22.03 20.60 -3.73
N ARG A 176 -22.20 21.83 -4.25
CA ARG A 176 -21.64 22.20 -5.57
C ARG A 176 -20.11 22.18 -5.57
N CYS A 177 -19.48 22.73 -4.54
CA CYS A 177 -18.02 22.75 -4.43
C CYS A 177 -17.42 21.34 -4.29
N LEU A 178 -18.02 20.48 -3.45
CA LEU A 178 -17.57 19.08 -3.31
C LEU A 178 -17.77 18.27 -4.60
N ARG A 179 -18.88 18.47 -5.33
CA ARG A 179 -19.08 17.84 -6.64
C ARG A 179 -18.02 18.28 -7.66
N ARG A 180 -17.67 19.57 -7.66
CA ARG A 180 -16.60 20.09 -8.51
C ARG A 180 -15.25 19.47 -8.15
N LEU A 181 -14.94 19.35 -6.85
CA LEU A 181 -13.70 18.73 -6.40
C LEU A 181 -13.63 17.27 -6.83
N ARG A 182 -14.71 16.52 -6.62
CA ARG A 182 -14.82 15.13 -7.06
C ARG A 182 -14.60 14.99 -8.56
N ALA A 183 -15.29 15.78 -9.39
CA ALA A 183 -15.12 15.73 -10.85
C ALA A 183 -13.68 15.98 -11.29
N ARG A 184 -12.94 16.83 -10.57
CA ARG A 184 -11.51 17.10 -10.83
C ARG A 184 -10.60 15.95 -10.41
N LEU A 185 -10.89 15.32 -9.27
CA LEU A 185 -10.18 14.13 -8.80
C LEU A 185 -10.43 12.93 -9.74
N ASP A 186 -11.67 12.72 -10.17
CA ASP A 186 -12.04 11.67 -11.12
C ASP A 186 -11.32 11.87 -12.47
N ALA A 187 -11.23 13.12 -12.96
CA ALA A 187 -10.51 13.44 -14.20
C ALA A 187 -8.99 13.16 -14.12
N ARG A 188 -8.41 13.08 -12.91
CA ARG A 188 -7.02 12.69 -12.66
C ARG A 188 -6.83 11.21 -12.36
N GLY A 189 -7.90 10.41 -12.35
CA GLY A 189 -7.85 8.99 -12.02
C GLY A 189 -7.63 8.71 -10.53
N ALA A 190 -8.07 9.62 -9.65
CA ALA A 190 -7.87 9.52 -8.21
C ALA A 190 -8.93 8.67 -7.48
N VAL A 191 -10.07 8.38 -8.14
CA VAL A 191 -11.24 7.67 -7.60
C VAL A 191 -11.85 6.77 -8.67
#